data_AF-A0A5B8UDF7-F1
#
_entry.id   AF-A0A5B8UDF7-F1
#
_cell.length_a   1.000
_cell.length_b   1.000
_cell.length_c   1.000
_cell.angle_alpha   90.00
_cell.angle_beta   90.00
_cell.angle_gamma   90.00
#
_symmetry.space_group_name_H-M   'P 1'
#
loop_
_entity.id
_entity.type
_entity.pdbx_description
1 polymer ?
#
loop_
_entity_poly.entity_id
_entity_poly.type
_entity_poly.pdbx_seq_one_letter_code
_entity_poly.pdbx_strand_id
1 'polypeptide(L)'
;MKNILTPALFLFMSAGCLALQSCQKDATLKNPARTSYDPGKNSSGSGGGTGGGGSNGGGGGGSTFIPTDTTTSQLPVVDIVTVGTWKIASFVQGNDNNTSQFANYVFTFNTDGSLIANDRGNQTIGSWHYQDAVFYYGIPVYGSSPYGFTMTIGTSLPLISLNENYFISKKTLTAVYIDSINPNENAHIILSKL
;
A
#
# COMPACT_ATOMS: atom_id res chain seq x y z
N MET A 1 -62.47 -26.51 -15.86
CA MET A 1 -62.19 -25.68 -17.05
C MET A 1 -60.81 -25.05 -16.82
N LYS A 2 -59.70 -25.76 -17.09
CA LYS A 2 -58.86 -25.70 -18.31
C LYS A 2 -58.62 -24.28 -18.84
N ASN A 3 -57.35 -23.84 -18.73
CA ASN A 3 -56.47 -23.18 -19.72
C ASN A 3 -55.24 -22.66 -18.95
N ILE A 4 -54.12 -23.39 -18.80
CA ILE A 4 -53.01 -23.62 -19.75
C ILE A 4 -52.58 -22.34 -20.48
N LEU A 5 -51.38 -21.84 -20.12
CA LEU A 5 -50.37 -21.30 -21.03
C LEU A 5 -49.02 -21.22 -20.29
N THR A 6 -48.00 -21.81 -20.91
CA THR A 6 -46.56 -21.79 -20.57
C THR A 6 -45.83 -21.73 -21.93
N PRO A 7 -44.51 -21.54 -21.99
CA PRO A 7 -43.72 -20.32 -21.78
C PRO A 7 -43.10 -19.81 -23.11
N ALA A 8 -42.57 -18.57 -23.13
CA ALA A 8 -41.72 -18.09 -24.22
C ALA A 8 -40.25 -18.06 -23.80
N LEU A 9 -39.54 -19.04 -24.34
CA LEU A 9 -38.10 -19.23 -24.43
C LEU A 9 -37.46 -18.04 -25.19
N PHE A 10 -36.56 -17.29 -24.55
CA PHE A 10 -35.59 -16.45 -25.27
C PHE A 10 -34.19 -17.05 -25.12
N LEU A 11 -33.83 -17.84 -26.12
CA LEU A 11 -32.47 -18.24 -26.43
C LEU A 11 -31.86 -17.14 -27.32
N PHE A 12 -30.82 -16.46 -26.85
CA PHE A 12 -29.85 -15.84 -27.75
C PHE A 12 -28.46 -16.34 -27.36
N MET A 13 -28.04 -17.40 -28.05
CA MET A 13 -26.63 -17.69 -28.27
C MET A 13 -26.14 -16.70 -29.33
N SER A 14 -25.08 -15.95 -29.02
CA SER A 14 -24.18 -15.42 -30.04
C SER A 14 -22.77 -15.83 -29.68
N ALA A 15 -22.26 -16.79 -30.43
CA ALA A 15 -20.87 -17.19 -30.47
C ALA A 15 -20.10 -16.14 -31.27
N GLY A 16 -19.01 -15.65 -30.72
CA GLY A 16 -18.13 -14.68 -31.37
C GLY A 16 -16.74 -14.71 -30.75
N CYS A 17 -16.06 -15.84 -30.93
CA CYS A 17 -14.65 -16.01 -30.64
C CYS A 17 -13.83 -15.08 -31.56
N LEU A 18 -12.96 -14.25 -30.98
CA LEU A 18 -11.80 -13.68 -31.68
C LEU A 18 -10.69 -13.46 -30.64
N ALA A 19 -10.02 -14.55 -30.29
CA ALA A 19 -8.68 -14.49 -29.75
C ALA A 19 -7.73 -14.08 -30.89
N LEU A 20 -7.16 -12.88 -30.81
CA LEU A 20 -5.96 -12.51 -31.55
C LEU A 20 -4.80 -12.47 -30.57
N GLN A 21 -4.16 -13.62 -30.41
CA GLN A 21 -2.77 -13.71 -30.01
C GLN A 21 -1.86 -13.41 -31.22
N SER A 22 -0.65 -12.95 -30.90
CA SER A 22 0.51 -12.78 -31.76
C SER A 22 0.64 -11.44 -32.50
N CYS A 23 1.43 -10.55 -31.88
CA CYS A 23 2.57 -9.93 -32.53
C CYS A 23 3.70 -9.89 -31.50
N GLN A 24 4.43 -11.00 -31.36
CA GLN A 24 5.79 -10.94 -30.82
C GLN A 24 6.63 -10.21 -31.87
N LYS A 25 6.89 -8.93 -31.65
CA LYS A 25 7.94 -8.23 -32.38
C LYS A 25 9.25 -8.49 -31.66
N ASP A 26 9.95 -9.48 -32.19
CA ASP A 26 11.35 -9.76 -31.93
C ASP A 26 12.16 -8.50 -32.26
N ALA A 27 12.57 -7.77 -31.23
CA ALA A 27 13.56 -6.71 -31.34
C ALA A 27 14.80 -7.21 -30.62
N THR A 28 15.71 -7.77 -31.41
CA THR A 28 17.08 -8.09 -31.04
C THR A 28 17.77 -6.82 -30.51
N LEU A 29 17.76 -6.62 -29.20
CA LEU A 29 18.57 -5.60 -28.56
C LEU A 29 19.99 -6.15 -28.42
N LYS A 30 20.89 -5.58 -29.22
CA LYS A 30 22.34 -5.67 -29.04
C LYS A 30 22.69 -5.22 -27.62
N ASN A 31 23.31 -6.13 -26.89
CA ASN A 31 23.97 -5.95 -25.61
C ASN A 31 24.97 -4.77 -25.66
N PRO A 32 24.76 -3.65 -24.95
CA PRO A 32 25.82 -2.69 -24.69
C PRO A 32 26.69 -3.23 -23.55
N ALA A 33 27.99 -3.25 -23.81
CA ALA A 33 29.05 -3.80 -22.99
C ALA A 33 28.89 -3.55 -21.47
N ARG A 34 29.10 -4.64 -20.71
CA ARG A 34 29.53 -4.61 -19.32
C ARG A 34 30.72 -3.67 -19.17
N THR A 35 30.53 -2.52 -18.52
CA THR A 35 31.61 -1.81 -17.86
C THR A 35 31.73 -2.39 -16.44
N SER A 36 32.75 -3.21 -16.23
CA SER A 36 33.18 -3.59 -14.88
C SER A 36 33.77 -2.36 -14.20
N TYR A 37 33.13 -1.90 -13.14
CA TYR A 37 33.72 -0.91 -12.25
C TYR A 37 34.73 -1.62 -11.34
N ASP A 38 36.01 -1.33 -11.52
CA ASP A 38 37.13 -1.74 -10.67
C ASP A 38 37.53 -0.55 -9.80
N PRO A 39 37.26 -0.55 -8.48
CA PRO A 39 37.75 0.47 -7.58
C PRO A 39 39.11 0.03 -7.03
N GLY A 40 40.15 0.18 -7.85
CA GLY A 40 41.51 -0.23 -7.50
C GLY A 40 42.57 0.75 -7.99
N LYS A 41 42.67 1.92 -7.35
CA LYS A 41 43.89 2.73 -7.09
C LYS A 41 43.57 4.22 -6.97
N ASN A 42 43.76 4.77 -5.77
CA ASN A 42 44.04 6.19 -5.61
C ASN A 42 45.16 6.36 -4.55
N SER A 43 46.39 6.56 -5.03
CA SER A 43 47.48 7.25 -4.35
C SER A 43 47.35 8.73 -4.75
N SER A 44 47.48 9.76 -3.92
CA SER A 44 48.43 10.03 -2.85
C SER A 44 48.07 11.37 -2.22
N GLY A 45 48.22 11.53 -0.90
CA GLY A 45 48.12 12.84 -0.24
C GLY A 45 48.50 12.72 1.23
N SER A 46 49.51 13.47 1.64
CA SER A 46 50.37 13.29 2.82
C SER A 46 49.91 14.09 4.05
N GLY A 47 50.29 13.60 5.24
CA GLY A 47 50.25 14.29 6.55
C GLY A 47 49.30 13.62 7.55
N GLY A 48 49.65 13.20 8.77
CA GLY A 48 50.85 13.34 9.60
C GLY A 48 50.42 13.34 11.08
N GLY A 49 50.90 12.37 11.87
CA GLY A 49 50.84 12.32 13.35
C GLY A 49 49.56 11.71 13.97
N THR A 50 49.53 11.06 15.14
CA THR A 50 50.47 10.31 16.01
C THR A 50 49.65 9.80 17.21
N GLY A 51 49.87 8.55 17.65
CA GLY A 51 49.45 7.97 18.95
C GLY A 51 47.99 7.48 19.02
N GLY A 52 47.63 6.36 19.65
CA GLY A 52 48.35 5.37 20.46
C GLY A 52 47.31 4.58 21.28
N GLY A 53 47.45 3.25 21.36
CA GLY A 53 46.73 2.33 22.29
C GLY A 53 45.22 2.16 22.04
N GLY A 54 44.58 1.00 22.10
CA GLY A 54 44.91 -0.28 22.70
C GLY A 54 43.62 -0.86 23.34
N SER A 55 43.29 -2.10 22.98
CA SER A 55 42.48 -3.07 23.76
C SER A 55 40.94 -3.13 23.62
N ASN A 56 40.52 -4.19 22.94
CA ASN A 56 39.61 -5.28 23.33
C ASN A 56 38.40 -5.05 24.28
N GLY A 57 37.24 -5.52 23.80
CA GLY A 57 36.03 -5.88 24.55
C GLY A 57 34.85 -5.87 23.58
N GLY A 58 34.24 -6.97 23.14
CA GLY A 58 33.72 -8.07 23.94
C GLY A 58 32.29 -7.73 24.36
N GLY A 59 31.28 -8.21 23.63
CA GLY A 59 29.88 -7.97 24.00
C GLY A 59 28.89 -8.30 22.90
N GLY A 60 28.57 -9.59 22.77
CA GLY A 60 27.41 -10.04 22.01
C GLY A 60 26.12 -9.49 22.62
N GLY A 61 25.38 -8.75 21.81
CA GLY A 61 24.01 -8.36 22.07
C GLY A 61 23.34 -8.30 20.71
N GLY A 62 22.69 -9.40 20.32
CA GLY A 62 21.85 -9.46 19.14
C GLY A 62 20.69 -8.51 19.32
N SER A 63 20.92 -7.22 19.04
CA SER A 63 19.87 -6.28 18.71
C SER A 63 19.26 -6.82 17.43
N THR A 64 18.07 -7.40 17.52
CA THR A 64 17.15 -7.44 16.40
C THR A 64 16.92 -6.01 15.97
N PHE A 65 17.75 -5.55 15.04
CA PHE A 65 17.43 -4.42 14.19
C PHE A 65 16.11 -4.80 13.53
N ILE A 66 15.00 -4.32 14.07
CA ILE A 66 13.82 -4.15 13.25
C ILE A 66 14.25 -3.04 12.29
N PRO A 67 14.43 -3.30 10.99
CA PRO A 67 14.64 -2.22 10.06
C PRO A 67 13.40 -1.33 10.17
N THR A 68 13.55 -0.16 10.78
CA THR A 68 12.54 0.88 10.71
C THR A 68 12.54 1.31 9.25
N ASP A 69 11.60 0.77 8.48
CA ASP A 69 11.43 1.16 7.09
C ASP A 69 10.92 2.60 7.06
N THR A 70 11.85 3.55 6.95
CA THR A 70 11.57 5.00 6.90
C THR A 70 11.37 5.50 5.48
N THR A 71 11.74 4.68 4.48
CA THR A 71 11.74 5.04 3.05
C THR A 71 10.47 4.55 2.39
N THR A 72 9.99 5.27 1.38
CA THR A 72 8.82 4.83 0.62
C THR A 72 9.11 3.51 -0.10
N SER A 73 8.28 2.50 0.13
CA SER A 73 8.35 1.21 -0.55
C SER A 73 7.89 1.33 -2.00
N GLN A 74 8.57 0.60 -2.89
CA GLN A 74 8.22 0.48 -4.30
C GLN A 74 7.17 -0.61 -4.56
N LEU A 75 6.79 -1.40 -3.55
CA LEU A 75 5.79 -2.44 -3.72
C LEU A 75 4.40 -1.83 -4.02
N PRO A 76 3.58 -2.54 -4.82
CA PRO A 76 2.15 -2.23 -4.94
C PRO A 76 1.48 -2.10 -3.58
N VAL A 77 0.47 -1.23 -3.48
CA VAL A 77 -0.27 -1.04 -2.22
C VAL A 77 -0.90 -2.35 -1.75
N VAL A 78 -1.50 -3.11 -2.68
CA VAL A 78 -2.10 -4.42 -2.40
C VAL A 78 -1.10 -5.37 -1.74
N ASP A 79 0.14 -5.42 -2.22
CA ASP A 79 1.19 -6.29 -1.69
C ASP A 79 1.69 -5.85 -0.30
N ILE A 80 1.43 -4.60 0.08
CA ILE A 80 1.75 -4.08 1.41
C ILE A 80 0.59 -4.37 2.37
N VAL A 81 -0.61 -3.89 2.05
CA VAL A 81 -1.75 -3.88 3.00
C VAL A 81 -2.32 -5.27 3.24
N THR A 82 -2.22 -6.19 2.27
CA THR A 82 -2.76 -7.55 2.42
C THR A 82 -1.85 -8.50 3.17
N VAL A 83 -0.66 -8.06 3.58
CA VAL A 83 0.30 -8.85 4.35
C VAL A 83 0.25 -8.44 5.82
N GLY A 84 -0.36 -9.31 6.64
CA GLY A 84 -0.46 -9.13 8.09
C GLY A 84 -1.69 -8.34 8.52
N THR A 85 -1.65 -7.87 9.76
CA THR A 85 -2.73 -7.10 10.38
C THR A 85 -2.26 -5.70 10.73
N TRP A 86 -3.20 -4.77 10.78
CA TRP A 86 -2.92 -3.35 10.95
C TRP A 86 -3.69 -2.78 12.14
N LYS A 87 -3.16 -1.72 12.72
CA LYS A 87 -3.89 -0.84 13.66
C LYS A 87 -3.85 0.60 13.15
N ILE A 88 -4.81 1.40 13.56
CA ILE A 88 -4.73 2.86 13.40
C ILE A 88 -3.76 3.39 14.46
N ALA A 89 -2.59 3.83 14.00
CA ALA A 89 -1.57 4.46 14.83
C ALA A 89 -1.85 5.95 15.05
N SER A 90 -2.51 6.59 14.08
CA SER A 90 -2.98 7.98 14.17
C SER A 90 -4.21 8.15 13.30
N PHE A 91 -5.20 8.87 13.80
CA PHE A 91 -6.29 9.42 13.00
C PHE A 91 -6.64 10.82 13.49
N VAL A 92 -6.30 11.82 12.67
CA VAL A 92 -6.62 13.23 12.90
C VAL A 92 -7.58 13.67 11.80
N GLN A 93 -8.63 14.40 12.15
CA GLN A 93 -9.58 14.97 11.19
C GLN A 93 -9.95 16.38 11.63
N GLY A 94 -9.71 17.38 10.78
CA GLY A 94 -9.80 18.78 11.19
C GLY A 94 -8.83 19.07 12.33
N ASN A 95 -9.37 19.44 13.50
CA ASN A 95 -8.62 19.69 14.74
C ASN A 95 -8.74 18.55 15.76
N ASP A 96 -9.51 17.50 15.46
CA ASP A 96 -9.82 16.43 16.39
C ASP A 96 -8.85 15.26 16.21
N ASN A 97 -8.34 14.74 17.32
CA ASN A 97 -7.57 13.51 17.35
C ASN A 97 -8.48 12.34 17.76
N ASN A 98 -8.88 11.54 16.77
CA ASN A 98 -9.79 10.42 16.93
C ASN A 98 -9.08 9.08 17.18
N THR A 99 -7.75 9.08 17.26
CA THR A 99 -6.92 7.85 17.37
C THR A 99 -7.37 6.90 18.48
N SER A 100 -7.71 7.43 19.66
CA SER A 100 -8.09 6.62 20.82
C SER A 100 -9.38 5.83 20.61
N GLN A 101 -10.26 6.27 19.71
CA GLN A 101 -11.50 5.56 19.39
C GLN A 101 -11.23 4.22 18.70
N PHE A 102 -10.04 4.03 18.13
CA PHE A 102 -9.65 2.84 17.39
C PHE A 102 -8.72 1.90 18.16
N ALA A 103 -8.45 2.16 19.45
CA ALA A 103 -7.41 1.48 20.21
C ALA A 103 -7.54 -0.05 20.29
N ASN A 104 -8.76 -0.59 20.22
CA ASN A 104 -9.01 -2.03 20.29
C ASN A 104 -9.17 -2.71 18.91
N TYR A 105 -9.19 -1.93 17.83
CA TYR A 105 -9.43 -2.46 16.50
C TYR A 105 -8.16 -2.98 15.86
N VAL A 106 -8.27 -4.19 15.30
CA VAL A 106 -7.29 -4.78 14.41
C VAL A 106 -7.91 -4.94 13.03
N PHE A 107 -7.25 -4.42 12.02
CA PHE A 107 -7.71 -4.41 10.63
C PHE A 107 -6.97 -5.46 9.80
N THR A 108 -7.71 -6.16 8.96
CA THR A 108 -7.17 -7.09 7.96
C THR A 108 -7.70 -6.71 6.59
N PHE A 109 -6.81 -6.45 5.65
CA PHE A 109 -7.15 -6.22 4.25
C PHE A 109 -6.89 -7.51 3.48
N ASN A 110 -7.90 -8.04 2.81
CA ASN A 110 -7.75 -9.27 2.03
C ASN A 110 -7.65 -8.96 0.54
N THR A 111 -6.98 -9.84 -0.22
CA THR A 111 -6.78 -9.69 -1.67
C THR A 111 -8.08 -9.76 -2.47
N ASP A 112 -9.17 -10.27 -1.89
CA ASP A 112 -10.51 -10.28 -2.48
C ASP A 112 -11.24 -8.93 -2.36
N GLY A 113 -10.62 -7.92 -1.74
CA GLY A 113 -11.21 -6.60 -1.49
C GLY A 113 -12.03 -6.51 -0.21
N SER A 114 -12.08 -7.57 0.62
CA SER A 114 -12.73 -7.50 1.94
C SER A 114 -11.84 -6.83 2.98
N LEU A 115 -12.45 -6.00 3.83
CA LEU A 115 -11.82 -5.35 4.98
C LEU A 115 -12.48 -5.86 6.25
N ILE A 116 -11.71 -6.46 7.15
CA ILE A 116 -12.20 -6.94 8.44
C ILE A 116 -11.67 -6.04 9.54
N ALA A 117 -12.57 -5.45 10.33
CA ALA A 117 -12.24 -4.77 11.58
C ALA A 117 -12.64 -5.67 12.76
N ASN A 118 -11.68 -6.05 13.60
CA ASN A 118 -11.88 -6.92 14.75
C ASN A 118 -11.69 -6.10 16.05
N ASP A 119 -12.75 -5.95 16.84
CA ASP A 119 -12.68 -5.47 18.23
C ASP A 119 -12.88 -6.65 19.19
N ARG A 120 -11.78 -7.19 19.70
CA ARG A 120 -11.75 -8.25 20.74
C ARG A 120 -12.64 -9.46 20.41
N GLY A 121 -12.62 -9.89 19.16
CA GLY A 121 -13.37 -11.04 18.63
C GLY A 121 -14.66 -10.66 17.89
N ASN A 122 -15.15 -9.42 18.04
CA ASN A 122 -16.30 -8.95 17.29
C ASN A 122 -15.84 -8.42 15.94
N GLN A 123 -16.24 -9.09 14.87
CA GLN A 123 -15.86 -8.72 13.51
C GLN A 123 -16.92 -7.87 12.83
N THR A 124 -16.50 -6.75 12.25
CA THR A 124 -17.25 -6.02 11.24
C THR A 124 -16.57 -6.26 9.91
N ILE A 125 -17.35 -6.65 8.89
CA ILE A 125 -16.86 -6.90 7.54
C ILE A 125 -17.31 -5.74 6.65
N GLY A 126 -16.37 -5.28 5.84
CA GLY A 126 -16.53 -4.21 4.88
C GLY A 126 -15.75 -4.51 3.62
N SER A 127 -15.51 -3.48 2.83
CA SER A 127 -14.69 -3.56 1.63
C SER A 127 -13.60 -2.49 1.65
N TRP A 128 -12.57 -2.73 0.85
CA TRP A 128 -11.57 -1.74 0.51
C TRP A 128 -11.28 -1.82 -0.98
N HIS A 129 -10.82 -0.71 -1.53
CA HIS A 129 -10.42 -0.65 -2.93
C HIS A 129 -9.25 0.29 -3.10
N TYR A 130 -8.32 -0.10 -3.99
CA TYR A 130 -7.20 0.73 -4.40
C TYR A 130 -7.21 0.88 -5.92
N GLN A 131 -7.04 2.12 -6.39
CA GLN A 131 -6.80 2.43 -7.79
C GLN A 131 -5.46 3.15 -7.93
N ASP A 132 -4.66 2.65 -8.88
CA ASP A 132 -3.44 3.32 -9.28
C ASP A 132 -3.75 4.70 -9.88
N ALA A 133 -2.83 5.63 -9.67
CA ALA A 133 -2.90 6.93 -10.30
C ALA A 133 -2.70 6.83 -11.81
N VAL A 134 -3.77 7.08 -12.58
CA VAL A 134 -3.65 7.26 -14.03
C VAL A 134 -3.60 8.75 -14.34
N PHE A 135 -2.39 9.28 -14.51
CA PHE A 135 -2.20 10.66 -14.96
C PHE A 135 -2.17 10.71 -16.50
N TYR A 136 -3.21 11.27 -17.11
CA TYR A 136 -3.24 11.59 -18.53
C TYR A 136 -2.90 13.08 -18.67
N TYR A 137 -1.66 13.37 -19.11
CA TYR A 137 -1.00 14.69 -19.14
C TYR A 137 -0.54 15.26 -17.79
N GLY A 138 0.72 15.01 -17.46
CA GLY A 138 1.47 15.82 -16.51
C GLY A 138 1.23 15.46 -15.04
N ILE A 139 2.34 15.24 -14.35
CA ILE A 139 2.44 14.98 -12.91
C ILE A 139 1.69 16.10 -12.16
N PRO A 140 0.68 15.84 -11.32
CA PRO A 140 0.28 16.85 -10.35
C PRO A 140 1.49 17.12 -9.45
N VAL A 141 1.71 18.39 -9.10
CA VAL A 141 2.82 18.85 -8.24
C VAL A 141 2.88 18.11 -6.88
N TYR A 142 1.87 17.28 -6.58
CA TYR A 142 1.87 16.25 -5.55
C TYR A 142 1.35 14.95 -6.18
N GLY A 143 2.21 13.95 -6.39
CA GLY A 143 1.95 12.71 -7.16
C GLY A 143 0.93 11.74 -6.56
N SER A 144 -0.31 12.18 -6.39
CA SER A 144 -1.41 11.39 -5.82
C SER A 144 -2.43 11.07 -6.91
N SER A 145 -2.83 9.79 -7.00
CA SER A 145 -4.08 9.49 -7.72
C SER A 145 -5.20 10.25 -7.03
N PRO A 146 -6.02 11.04 -7.75
CA PRO A 146 -7.24 11.58 -7.17
C PRO A 146 -8.24 10.46 -6.81
N TYR A 147 -8.03 9.22 -7.25
CA TYR A 147 -8.78 8.03 -6.83
C TYR A 147 -7.84 6.82 -6.85
N GLY A 148 -7.55 6.15 -5.76
CA GLY A 148 -8.34 6.12 -4.57
C GLY A 148 -7.82 5.01 -3.69
N PHE A 149 -7.91 5.29 -2.41
CA PHE A 149 -7.99 4.28 -1.39
C PHE A 149 -9.34 4.51 -0.72
N THR A 150 -10.30 3.63 -0.98
CA THR A 150 -11.60 3.69 -0.32
C THR A 150 -11.70 2.55 0.67
N MET A 151 -12.25 2.86 1.84
CA MET A 151 -12.66 1.88 2.83
C MET A 151 -14.16 2.05 3.02
N THR A 152 -14.87 0.95 3.19
CA THR A 152 -16.28 0.96 3.54
C THR A 152 -16.47 -0.07 4.63
N ILE A 153 -16.61 0.38 5.87
CA ILE A 153 -16.64 -0.46 7.05
C ILE A 153 -17.62 0.09 8.09
N GLY A 154 -18.48 -0.79 8.59
CA GLY A 154 -19.48 -0.44 9.60
C GLY A 154 -20.48 0.65 9.16
N THR A 155 -21.45 0.90 10.03
CA THR A 155 -22.48 1.93 9.84
C THR A 155 -22.63 2.83 11.08
N SER A 156 -21.77 2.65 12.07
CA SER A 156 -21.76 3.39 13.31
C SER A 156 -20.34 3.84 13.64
N LEU A 157 -20.23 4.86 14.48
CA LEU A 157 -18.94 5.25 15.04
C LEU A 157 -18.34 4.09 15.86
N PRO A 158 -17.00 3.97 15.90
CA PRO A 158 -16.05 4.85 15.19
C PRO A 158 -15.82 4.42 13.74
N LEU A 159 -16.21 3.22 13.32
CA LEU A 159 -15.86 2.66 12.01
C LEU A 159 -16.37 3.48 10.82
N ILE A 160 -17.57 4.04 10.91
CA ILE A 160 -18.15 4.83 9.80
C ILE A 160 -17.31 6.07 9.44
N SER A 161 -16.50 6.61 10.35
CA SER A 161 -15.65 7.78 10.04
C SER A 161 -14.43 7.45 9.17
N LEU A 162 -14.20 6.16 8.88
CA LEU A 162 -13.21 5.72 7.90
C LEU A 162 -13.78 5.62 6.47
N ASN A 163 -15.08 5.90 6.27
CA ASN A 163 -15.77 5.68 5.00
C ASN A 163 -15.69 6.90 4.07
N GLU A 164 -14.49 7.44 3.90
CA GLU A 164 -14.23 8.58 3.03
C GLU A 164 -13.38 8.19 1.81
N ASN A 165 -13.20 9.14 0.90
CA ASN A 165 -12.32 9.01 -0.24
C ASN A 165 -10.91 9.50 0.12
N TYR A 166 -9.95 8.57 0.17
CA TYR A 166 -8.56 8.89 0.50
C TYR A 166 -7.60 8.62 -0.67
N PHE A 167 -6.37 9.07 -0.49
CA PHE A 167 -5.22 8.62 -1.27
C PHE A 167 -4.08 8.21 -0.33
N ILE A 168 -3.15 7.40 -0.83
CA ILE A 168 -1.96 6.99 -0.09
C ILE A 168 -0.84 8.00 -0.38
N SER A 169 -0.45 8.78 0.62
CA SER A 169 0.59 9.81 0.49
C SER A 169 2.00 9.27 0.71
N LYS A 170 2.12 8.24 1.53
CA LYS A 170 3.38 7.51 1.77
C LYS A 170 3.06 6.08 2.18
N LYS A 171 3.96 5.16 1.83
CA LYS A 171 3.86 3.75 2.25
C LYS A 171 5.24 3.17 2.49
N THR A 172 5.37 2.36 3.52
CA THR A 172 6.52 1.53 3.85
C THR A 172 6.02 0.10 4.03
N LEU A 173 6.88 -0.86 4.34
CA LEU A 173 6.43 -2.22 4.64
C LEU A 173 5.63 -2.33 5.94
N THR A 174 5.77 -1.36 6.86
CA THR A 174 5.20 -1.38 8.21
C THR A 174 4.28 -0.21 8.51
N ALA A 175 4.20 0.80 7.64
CA ALA A 175 3.32 1.95 7.81
C ALA A 175 2.69 2.40 6.49
N VAL A 176 1.42 2.77 6.52
CA VAL A 176 0.72 3.39 5.38
C VAL A 176 0.12 4.71 5.86
N TYR A 177 0.43 5.78 5.13
CA TYR A 177 -0.03 7.14 5.37
C TYR A 177 -1.11 7.45 4.34
N ILE A 178 -2.28 7.83 4.85
CA ILE A 178 -3.52 7.96 4.08
C ILE A 178 -4.08 9.34 4.39
N ASP A 179 -4.33 10.13 3.36
CA ASP A 179 -4.82 11.50 3.50
C ASP A 179 -6.12 11.68 2.71
N SER A 180 -7.03 12.54 3.21
CA SER A 180 -8.27 12.85 2.49
C SER A 180 -7.96 13.54 1.17
N ILE A 181 -8.68 13.13 0.14
CA ILE A 181 -8.67 13.80 -1.17
C ILE A 181 -9.24 15.22 -1.05
N ASN A 182 -10.17 15.43 -0.12
CA ASN A 182 -10.74 16.74 0.16
C ASN A 182 -9.87 17.49 1.20
N PRO A 183 -9.12 18.52 0.79
CA PRO A 183 -8.23 19.23 1.71
C PRO A 183 -8.98 19.94 2.86
N ASN A 184 -10.28 20.20 2.70
CA ASN A 184 -11.08 20.83 3.76
C ASN A 184 -11.43 19.88 4.90
N GLU A 185 -11.42 18.57 4.66
CA GLU A 185 -11.62 17.57 5.72
C GLU A 185 -10.38 17.42 6.61
N ASN A 186 -9.19 17.73 6.07
CA ASN A 186 -7.91 17.65 6.77
C ASN A 186 -7.76 16.33 7.54
N ALA A 187 -8.15 15.22 6.90
CA ALA A 187 -8.11 13.90 7.50
C ALA A 187 -6.79 13.20 7.17
N HIS A 188 -6.11 12.71 8.21
CA HIS A 188 -4.81 12.06 8.16
C HIS A 188 -4.86 10.77 8.99
N ILE A 189 -4.65 9.64 8.33
CA ILE A 189 -4.63 8.31 8.95
C ILE A 189 -3.25 7.70 8.76
N ILE A 190 -2.72 7.11 9.82
CA ILE A 190 -1.53 6.26 9.78
C ILE A 190 -1.96 4.87 10.21
N LEU A 191 -1.84 3.90 9.30
CA LEU A 191 -1.89 2.49 9.64
C LEU A 191 -0.50 2.00 9.97
N SER A 192 -0.35 1.26 11.07
CA SER A 192 0.89 0.57 11.41
C SER A 192 0.66 -0.94 11.49
N LYS A 193 1.55 -1.72 10.91
CA LYS A 193 1.53 -3.18 10.97
C LYS A 193 1.78 -3.64 12.41
N LEU A 194 1.08 -4.70 12.83
CA LEU A 194 1.28 -5.39 14.11
C LEU A 194 2.39 -6.44 14.04
#